data_AF-A0A0L7K285-F1
#
_entry.id   AF-A0A0L7K285-F1
#
_cell.length_a   1.000
_cell.length_b   1.000
_cell.length_c   1.000
_cell.angle_alpha   90.00
_cell.angle_beta   90.00
_cell.angle_gamma   90.00
#
_symmetry.space_group_name_H-M   'P 1'
#
loop_
_entity.id
_entity.type
_entity.pdbx_description
1 polymer ?
#
loop_
_entity_poly.entity_id
_entity_poly.type
_entity_poly.pdbx_seq_one_letter_code
_entity_poly.pdbx_strand_id
1 'polypeptide(L)'
;MPLINTSPVQDFNSRFVIYFLLLVTAVVWVIHRRQKNLRIYRLGNLIPGPMALPLFGNALLALGKRPERLEYGEKYGNVVRGWLGYKLVIFLTDADDIEVILNSHIHIDKASEYRFFKPWLGEGLLI
;
A
#
# COMPACT_ATOMS: atom_id res chain seq x y z
N MET A 1 -12.11 53.52 -6.95
CA MET A 1 -11.88 52.09 -6.61
C MET A 1 -12.81 51.26 -7.48
N PRO A 2 -12.31 50.43 -8.42
CA PRO A 2 -13.19 49.59 -9.21
C PRO A 2 -13.56 48.35 -8.39
N LEU A 3 -14.86 48.11 -8.23
CA LEU A 3 -15.39 46.86 -7.68
C LEU A 3 -15.21 45.78 -8.74
N ILE A 4 -14.34 44.81 -8.47
CA ILE A 4 -14.12 43.65 -9.35
C ILE A 4 -15.40 42.81 -9.27
N ASN A 5 -16.28 42.98 -10.25
CA ASN A 5 -17.53 42.24 -10.35
C ASN A 5 -17.25 40.86 -10.97
N THR A 6 -16.85 39.89 -10.14
CA THR A 6 -16.69 38.51 -10.60
C THR A 6 -18.06 37.89 -10.77
N SER A 7 -18.48 37.71 -12.03
CA SER A 7 -19.74 37.04 -12.34
C SER A 7 -19.69 35.56 -11.89
N PRO A 8 -20.81 34.98 -11.40
CA PRO A 8 -20.85 33.59 -10.92
C PRO A 8 -20.44 32.55 -11.99
N VAL A 9 -20.47 32.92 -13.27
CA VAL A 9 -19.98 32.12 -14.40
C VAL A 9 -18.45 31.93 -14.35
N GLN A 10 -17.70 32.94 -13.92
CA GLN A 10 -16.24 32.89 -13.87
C GLN A 10 -15.72 31.99 -12.75
N ASP A 11 -16.40 31.97 -11.61
CA ASP A 11 -16.08 31.09 -10.47
C ASP A 11 -16.38 29.62 -10.81
N PHE A 12 -17.49 29.36 -11.51
CA PHE A 12 -17.86 28.03 -11.97
C PHE A 12 -16.78 27.43 -12.88
N ASN A 13 -16.40 28.15 -13.94
CA ASN A 13 -15.36 27.72 -14.89
C ASN A 13 -14.02 27.43 -14.20
N SER A 14 -13.63 28.27 -13.25
CA SER A 14 -12.38 28.11 -12.49
C SER A 14 -12.38 26.81 -11.67
N ARG A 15 -13.52 26.42 -11.08
CA ARG A 15 -13.65 25.15 -10.35
C ARG A 15 -13.49 23.94 -11.28
N PHE A 16 -14.07 23.95 -12.47
CA PHE A 16 -13.88 22.85 -13.44
C PHE A 16 -12.42 22.71 -13.87
N VAL A 17 -11.74 23.82 -14.14
CA VAL A 17 -10.32 23.80 -14.49
C VAL A 17 -9.50 23.20 -13.34
N ILE A 18 -9.78 23.58 -12.10
CA ILE A 18 -9.11 23.01 -10.92
C ILE A 18 -9.38 21.50 -10.79
N TYR A 19 -10.64 21.06 -10.87
CA TYR A 19 -10.98 19.64 -10.79
C TYR A 19 -10.35 18.82 -11.93
N PHE A 20 -10.30 19.39 -13.14
CA PHE A 20 -9.66 18.77 -14.30
C PHE A 20 -8.14 18.61 -14.08
N LEU A 21 -7.46 19.67 -13.61
CA LEU A 21 -6.03 19.60 -13.30
C LEU A 21 -5.72 18.60 -12.17
N LEU A 22 -6.56 18.54 -11.14
CA LEU A 22 -6.44 17.54 -10.08
C LEU A 22 -6.60 16.12 -10.62
N LEU A 23 -7.58 15.90 -11.51
CA LEU A 23 -7.80 14.60 -12.15
C LEU A 23 -6.58 14.18 -12.98
N VAL A 24 -6.08 15.06 -13.85
CA VAL A 24 -4.89 14.79 -14.69
C VAL A 24 -3.69 14.47 -13.82
N THR A 25 -3.46 15.25 -12.76
CA THR A 25 -2.34 15.04 -11.82
C THR A 25 -2.48 13.69 -11.11
N ALA A 26 -3.68 13.33 -10.66
CA ALA A 26 -3.94 12.04 -10.03
C ALA A 26 -3.70 10.87 -11.00
N VAL A 27 -4.16 10.97 -12.26
CA VAL A 27 -3.95 9.95 -13.29
C VAL A 27 -2.47 9.75 -13.58
N VAL A 28 -1.72 10.85 -13.82
CA VAL A 28 -0.27 10.78 -14.06
C VAL A 28 0.45 10.16 -12.87
N TRP A 29 0.09 10.55 -11.64
CA TRP A 29 0.64 9.98 -10.42
C TRP A 29 0.38 8.47 -10.32
N VAL A 30 -0.85 8.02 -10.60
CA VAL A 30 -1.20 6.58 -10.61
C VAL A 30 -0.40 5.82 -11.66
N ILE A 31 -0.27 6.34 -12.89
CA ILE A 31 0.49 5.71 -13.98
C ILE A 31 1.96 5.58 -13.58
N HIS A 32 2.56 6.67 -13.11
CA HIS A 32 3.96 6.68 -12.68
C HIS A 32 4.20 5.70 -11.52
N ARG A 33 3.28 5.63 -10.55
CA ARG A 33 3.34 4.65 -9.44
C ARG A 33 3.24 3.22 -9.96
N ARG A 34 2.33 2.95 -10.89
CA ARG A 34 2.17 1.63 -11.50
C ARG A 34 3.44 1.21 -12.21
N GLN A 35 4.02 2.08 -13.04
CA GLN A 35 5.25 1.77 -13.79
C GLN A 35 6.41 1.39 -12.87
N LYS A 36 6.67 2.18 -11.82
CA LYS A 36 7.75 1.89 -10.86
C LYS A 36 7.56 0.55 -10.14
N ASN A 37 6.31 0.15 -9.91
CA ASN A 37 6.00 -1.04 -9.13
C ASN A 37 5.65 -2.25 -10.00
N LEU A 38 5.73 -2.16 -11.34
CA LEU A 38 5.35 -3.25 -12.26
C LEU A 38 6.09 -4.55 -11.94
N ARG A 39 7.39 -4.48 -11.66
CA ARG A 39 8.19 -5.67 -11.30
C ARG A 39 7.67 -6.33 -10.03
N ILE A 40 7.38 -5.54 -9.00
CA ILE A 40 6.86 -6.03 -7.71
C ILE A 40 5.47 -6.62 -7.91
N TYR A 41 4.61 -6.01 -8.72
CA TYR A 41 3.30 -6.59 -9.06
C TYR A 41 3.43 -7.91 -9.80
N ARG A 42 4.33 -8.01 -10.78
CA ARG A 42 4.56 -9.26 -11.53
C ARG A 42 5.03 -10.37 -10.61
N LEU A 43 6.06 -10.12 -9.81
CA LEU A 43 6.61 -11.12 -8.88
C LEU A 43 5.62 -11.46 -7.76
N GLY A 44 4.98 -10.45 -7.18
CA GLY A 44 3.96 -10.66 -6.16
C GLY A 44 2.75 -11.44 -6.70
N ASN A 45 2.34 -11.24 -7.95
CA ASN A 45 1.22 -12.01 -8.54
C ASN A 45 1.50 -13.51 -8.70
N LEU A 46 2.75 -13.96 -8.57
CA LEU A 46 3.09 -15.38 -8.55
C LEU A 46 2.82 -16.04 -7.20
N ILE A 47 2.73 -15.26 -6.12
CA ILE A 47 2.52 -15.75 -4.76
C ILE A 47 1.02 -15.83 -4.48
N PRO A 48 0.51 -16.95 -3.93
CA PRO A 48 -0.89 -17.10 -3.61
C PRO A 48 -1.34 -16.08 -2.56
N GLY A 49 -2.57 -15.59 -2.67
CA GLY A 49 -3.12 -14.64 -1.71
C GLY A 49 -4.44 -14.01 -2.16
N PRO A 50 -5.11 -13.28 -1.27
CA PRO A 50 -6.37 -12.62 -1.57
C PRO A 50 -6.27 -11.58 -2.69
N MET A 51 -7.38 -11.41 -3.40
CA MET A 51 -7.51 -10.42 -4.47
C MET A 51 -7.40 -9.00 -3.91
N ALA A 52 -6.47 -8.23 -4.46
CA ALA A 52 -6.22 -6.85 -4.06
C ALA A 52 -7.13 -5.85 -4.77
N LEU A 53 -7.76 -4.97 -4.02
CA LEU A 53 -8.54 -3.85 -4.57
C LEU A 53 -7.62 -2.78 -5.16
N PRO A 54 -8.08 -2.04 -6.20
CA PRO A 54 -7.34 -0.91 -6.72
C PRO A 54 -7.10 0.13 -5.62
N LEU A 55 -5.89 0.72 -5.62
CA LEU A 55 -5.41 1.77 -4.69
C LEU A 55 -5.19 1.34 -3.24
N PHE A 56 -6.09 0.54 -2.64
CA PHE A 56 -6.05 0.15 -1.23
C PHE A 56 -5.48 -1.26 -1.00
N GLY A 57 -5.42 -2.10 -2.03
CA GLY A 57 -4.97 -3.48 -1.92
C GLY A 57 -5.90 -4.32 -1.05
N ASN A 58 -5.32 -5.07 -0.11
CA ASN A 58 -5.99 -5.89 0.90
C ASN A 58 -6.22 -5.14 2.22
N ALA A 59 -5.86 -3.85 2.32
CA ALA A 59 -6.01 -3.07 3.56
C ALA A 59 -7.45 -3.08 4.08
N LEU A 60 -8.42 -2.92 3.17
CA LEU A 60 -9.84 -2.95 3.48
C LEU A 60 -10.33 -4.32 3.96
N LEU A 61 -9.69 -5.40 3.52
CA LEU A 61 -9.99 -6.76 3.99
C LEU A 61 -9.46 -7.02 5.40
N ALA A 62 -8.39 -6.31 5.79
CA ALA A 62 -7.81 -6.38 7.12
C ALA A 62 -8.51 -5.45 8.13
N LEU A 63 -9.10 -4.35 7.66
CA LEU A 63 -9.82 -3.39 8.49
C LEU A 63 -11.01 -4.05 9.22
N GLY A 64 -11.01 -3.98 10.55
CA GLY A 64 -12.06 -4.52 11.41
C GLY A 64 -11.99 -6.03 11.67
N LYS A 65 -11.03 -6.75 11.09
CA LYS A 65 -10.79 -8.17 11.41
C LYS A 65 -9.77 -8.31 12.53
N ARG A 66 -10.03 -9.23 13.46
CA ARG A 66 -9.07 -9.62 14.50
C ARG A 66 -7.95 -10.47 13.86
N PRO A 67 -6.68 -10.28 14.27
CA PRO A 67 -5.54 -11.01 13.71
C PRO A 67 -5.67 -12.53 13.87
N GLU A 68 -6.33 -12.98 14.95
CA GLU A 68 -6.61 -14.39 15.27
C GLU A 68 -7.54 -15.10 14.27
N ARG A 69 -8.27 -14.35 13.42
CA ARG A 69 -9.23 -14.88 12.43
C ARG A 69 -8.75 -14.77 10.98
N LEU A 70 -7.46 -14.57 10.78
CA LEU A 70 -6.87 -14.56 9.44
C LEU A 70 -6.64 -16.02 8.99
N GLU A 71 -7.70 -16.66 8.49
CA GLU A 71 -7.70 -18.01 7.88
C GLU A 71 -6.92 -18.07 6.54
N TYR A 72 -5.82 -17.32 6.43
CA TYR A 72 -5.03 -17.25 5.21
C TYR A 72 -4.07 -18.42 5.06
N GLY A 73 -3.55 -18.97 6.16
CA GLY A 73 -2.67 -20.14 6.13
C GLY A 73 -3.38 -21.38 5.58
N GLU A 74 -4.59 -21.68 6.06
CA GLU A 74 -5.39 -22.81 5.57
C GLU A 74 -5.79 -22.66 4.09
N LYS A 75 -6.03 -21.42 3.64
CA LYS A 75 -6.53 -21.13 2.29
C LYS A 75 -5.44 -20.99 1.23
N TYR A 76 -4.29 -20.44 1.60
CA TYR A 76 -3.23 -20.05 0.65
C TYR A 76 -1.89 -20.75 0.92
N GLY A 77 -1.77 -21.52 2.00
CA GLY A 77 -0.56 -22.24 2.38
C GLY A 77 0.42 -21.40 3.20
N ASN A 78 1.69 -21.82 3.21
CA ASN A 78 2.70 -21.27 4.13
C ASN A 78 3.30 -19.93 3.69
N VAL A 79 3.14 -19.56 2.41
CA VAL A 79 3.65 -18.31 1.84
C VAL A 79 2.47 -17.56 1.25
N VAL A 80 2.05 -16.48 1.91
CA VAL A 80 0.85 -15.73 1.51
C VAL A 80 1.19 -14.29 1.20
N ARG A 81 0.62 -13.79 0.12
CA ARG A 81 0.73 -12.40 -0.26
C ARG A 81 -0.38 -11.52 0.33
N GLY A 82 0.00 -10.37 0.86
CA GLY A 82 -0.84 -9.21 1.10
C GLY A 82 -0.41 -7.98 0.29
N TRP A 83 -1.38 -7.14 -0.10
CA TRP A 83 -1.09 -5.81 -0.64
C TRP A 83 -1.58 -4.74 0.34
N LEU A 84 -0.69 -3.85 0.79
CA LEU A 84 -1.06 -2.68 1.58
C LEU A 84 -0.94 -1.44 0.68
N GLY A 85 -2.06 -1.05 0.06
CA GLY A 85 -2.04 -0.12 -1.06
C GLY A 85 -1.20 -0.65 -2.22
N TYR A 86 -0.07 -0.01 -2.50
CA TYR A 86 0.89 -0.42 -3.54
C TYR A 86 2.06 -1.26 -3.02
N LYS A 87 2.14 -1.50 -1.71
CA LYS A 87 3.25 -2.25 -1.09
C LYS A 87 2.89 -3.71 -0.98
N LEU A 88 3.84 -4.56 -1.36
CA LEU A 88 3.75 -6.00 -1.21
C LEU A 88 4.18 -6.38 0.20
N VAL A 89 3.35 -7.15 0.89
CA VAL A 89 3.65 -7.78 2.18
C VAL A 89 3.59 -9.29 1.94
N ILE A 90 4.60 -10.03 2.39
CA ILE A 90 4.63 -11.49 2.29
C ILE A 90 4.59 -12.02 3.72
N PHE A 91 3.63 -12.90 3.97
CA PHE A 91 3.47 -13.61 5.22
C PHE A 91 4.09 -15.00 5.05
N LEU A 92 4.99 -15.34 5.95
CA LEU A 92 5.61 -16.66 6.04
C LEU A 92 5.15 -17.28 7.35
N THR A 93 4.75 -18.54 7.29
CA THR A 93 4.34 -19.31 8.47
C THR A 93 5.23 -20.51 8.73
N ASP A 94 6.07 -20.87 7.76
CA ASP A 94 7.05 -21.95 7.90
C ASP A 94 8.32 -21.44 8.61
N ALA A 95 8.77 -22.16 9.63
CA ALA A 95 9.88 -21.74 10.47
C ALA A 95 11.22 -21.78 9.72
N ASP A 96 11.43 -22.76 8.83
CA ASP A 96 12.67 -22.92 8.07
C ASP A 96 12.83 -21.76 7.08
N ASP A 97 11.73 -21.39 6.39
CA ASP A 97 11.70 -20.23 5.49
C ASP A 97 11.99 -18.92 6.22
N ILE A 98 11.42 -18.75 7.43
CA ILE A 98 11.64 -17.57 8.26
C ILE A 98 13.11 -17.50 8.69
N GLU A 99 13.69 -18.60 9.13
CA GLU A 99 15.09 -18.67 9.56
C GLU A 99 16.04 -18.26 8.43
N VAL A 100 15.81 -18.75 7.21
CA VAL A 100 16.64 -18.39 6.05
C VAL A 100 16.62 -16.88 5.77
N ILE A 101 15.46 -16.23 5.89
CA ILE A 101 15.35 -14.78 5.65
C ILE A 101 15.96 -13.98 6.79
N LEU A 102 15.70 -14.38 8.04
CA LEU A 102 16.24 -13.69 9.22
C LEU A 102 17.75 -13.85 9.35
N ASN A 103 18.35 -14.90 8.78
CA ASN A 103 19.79 -15.06 8.69
C ASN A 103 20.42 -14.26 7.53
N SER A 104 19.64 -13.60 6.67
CA SER A 104 20.14 -12.84 5.52
C SER A 104 20.47 -11.40 5.88
N HIS A 105 21.75 -10.99 5.80
CA HIS A 105 22.16 -9.59 6.01
C HIS A 105 21.60 -8.57 5.00
N ILE A 106 20.88 -9.01 3.95
CA ILE A 106 20.36 -8.14 2.89
C ILE A 106 18.91 -7.69 3.17
N HIS A 107 18.14 -8.43 3.97
CA HIS A 107 16.69 -8.25 4.12
C HIS A 107 16.21 -7.98 5.56
N ILE A 108 17.12 -7.73 6.50
CA ILE A 108 16.84 -7.50 7.94
C ILE A 108 16.49 -6.03 8.26
N ASP A 109 16.53 -5.14 7.27
CA ASP A 109 16.18 -3.74 7.51
C ASP A 109 14.70 -3.62 7.93
N LYS A 110 14.46 -2.84 9.00
CA LYS A 110 13.11 -2.57 9.51
C LYS A 110 12.23 -2.06 8.37
N ALA A 111 11.13 -2.77 8.13
CA ALA A 111 10.14 -2.36 7.14
C ALA A 111 9.67 -0.93 7.42
N SER A 112 9.41 -0.16 6.36
CA SER A 112 9.00 1.25 6.46
C SER A 112 7.73 1.49 7.29
N GLU A 113 6.92 0.44 7.45
CA GLU A 113 5.72 0.31 8.26
C GLU A 113 6.03 0.37 9.75
N TYR A 114 7.26 0.01 10.17
CA TYR A 114 7.71 0.10 11.55
C TYR A 114 7.57 1.52 12.13
N ARG A 115 7.59 2.55 11.29
CA ARG A 115 7.34 3.94 11.71
C ARG A 115 6.01 4.11 12.47
N PHE A 116 5.00 3.30 12.18
CA PHE A 116 3.72 3.34 12.90
C PHE A 116 3.81 2.71 14.30
N PHE A 117 4.71 1.74 14.48
CA PHE A 117 4.94 1.04 15.75
C PHE A 117 6.04 1.68 16.59
N LYS A 118 6.93 2.46 15.97
CA LYS A 118 8.04 3.17 16.61
C LYS A 118 7.65 3.99 17.85
N PRO A 119 6.51 4.72 17.90
CA PRO A 119 6.11 5.45 19.11
C PRO A 119 5.81 4.54 20.31
N TRP A 120 5.48 3.27 20.08
CA TRP A 120 5.11 2.30 21.13
C TRP A 120 6.27 1.34 21.47
N LEU A 121 7.03 0.88 20.48
CA LEU A 121 8.10 -0.11 20.64
C LEU A 121 9.52 0.49 20.71
N GLY A 122 9.67 1.79 20.45
CA GLY A 122 10.96 2.47 20.47
C GLY A 122 11.89 2.08 19.32
N GLU A 123 13.21 2.13 19.56
CA GLU A 123 14.24 1.73 18.59
C GLU A 123 14.70 0.27 18.77
N GLY A 124 14.21 -0.42 19.80
CA GLY A 124 14.75 -1.71 20.27
C GLY A 124 14.32 -2.95 19.46
N LEU A 125 15.27 -3.87 19.31
CA LEU A 125 15.19 -5.34 19.12
C LEU A 125 14.04 -5.93 18.29
N LEU A 126 13.67 -5.31 17.16
CA LEU A 126 12.99 -6.01 16.08
C LEU A 126 13.87 -5.79 14.85
N ILE A 127 14.91 -6.60 14.77
CA ILE A 127 15.62 -6.94 13.54
C ILE A 127 14.88 -8.12 12.91
#